data_AF-A0A7W4E7T7-F1
#
_entry.id   AF-A0A7W4E7T7-F1
#
_cell.length_a   1.000
_cell.length_b   1.000
_cell.length_c   1.000
_cell.angle_alpha   90.00
_cell.angle_beta   90.00
_cell.angle_gamma   90.00
#
_symmetry.space_group_name_H-M   'P 1'
#
loop_
_entity.id
_entity.type
_entity.pdbx_description
1 polymer ?
#
loop_
_entity_poly.entity_id
_entity_poly.type
_entity_poly.pdbx_seq_one_letter_code
_entity_poly.pdbx_strand_id
1 'polypeptide(L)'
;MSFKDQLEATVQEGRDCNAITAKVKKTLLDAAQNGESSVFLPLTDEYGYKVGVIRRFLENEDIKFKMIYDSRQVQIQNYFDPNKDCTIPNYTDTKYIFQGIRVFL
;
A
#
# COMPACT_ATOMS: atom_id res chain seq x y z
N MET A 1 27.05 -18.09 8.50
CA MET A 1 25.92 -17.18 8.75
C MET A 1 24.71 -18.04 9.05
N SER A 2 24.03 -17.81 10.17
CA SER A 2 22.86 -18.59 10.57
C SER A 2 21.59 -18.08 9.86
N PHE A 3 20.53 -18.90 9.84
CA PHE A 3 19.23 -18.46 9.31
C PHE A 3 18.66 -17.25 10.07
N LYS A 4 18.96 -17.14 11.38
CA LYS A 4 18.58 -15.98 12.19
C LYS A 4 19.27 -14.71 11.70
N ASP A 5 20.56 -14.78 11.39
CA ASP A 5 21.32 -13.63 10.88
C ASP A 5 20.80 -13.19 9.49
N GLN A 6 20.38 -14.15 8.66
CA GLN A 6 19.74 -13.86 7.37
C GLN A 6 18.39 -13.14 7.56
N LEU A 7 17.58 -13.57 8.52
CA LEU A 7 16.31 -12.91 8.85
C LEU A 7 16.51 -11.47 9.32
N GLU A 8 17.45 -11.24 10.24
CA GLU A 8 17.75 -9.90 10.77
C GLU A 8 18.28 -8.97 9.67
N ALA A 9 19.19 -9.45 8.82
CA ALA A 9 19.68 -8.70 7.67
C ALA A 9 18.54 -8.34 6.70
N THR A 10 17.64 -9.29 6.41
CA THR A 10 16.48 -9.06 5.53
C THR A 10 15.51 -8.03 6.11
N VAL A 11 15.29 -8.04 7.43
CA VAL A 11 14.47 -7.04 8.11
C VAL A 11 15.10 -5.65 8.02
N GLN A 12 16.42 -5.57 8.18
CA GLN A 12 17.15 -4.32 8.09
C GLN A 12 17.14 -3.75 6.66
N GLU A 13 17.37 -4.58 5.65
CA GLU A 13 17.20 -4.22 4.23
C GLU A 13 15.77 -3.77 3.92
N GLY A 14 14.76 -4.42 4.52
CA GLY A 14 13.36 -4.05 4.40
C GLY A 14 13.02 -2.67 4.99
N ARG A 15 13.93 -2.07 5.76
CA ARG A 15 13.82 -0.72 6.35
C ARG A 15 14.77 0.29 5.72
N ASP A 16 15.63 -0.13 4.80
CA ASP A 16 16.56 0.77 4.11
C ASP A 16 15.86 1.46 2.93
N CYS A 17 15.84 2.80 2.92
CA CYS A 17 15.23 3.59 1.85
C CYS A 17 15.80 3.29 0.47
N ASN A 18 17.12 3.13 0.38
CA ASN A 18 17.82 2.90 -0.88
C ASN A 18 17.50 1.50 -1.40
N ALA A 19 17.46 0.50 -0.52
CA ALA A 19 17.08 -0.87 -0.89
C ALA A 19 15.62 -0.95 -1.38
N ILE A 20 14.70 -0.29 -0.67
CA ILE A 20 13.29 -0.19 -1.07
C ILE A 20 13.17 0.47 -2.45
N THR A 21 13.83 1.62 -2.63
CA THR A 21 13.77 2.39 -3.87
C THR A 21 14.40 1.64 -5.05
N ALA A 22 15.56 1.00 -4.83
CA ALA A 22 16.23 0.20 -5.86
C ALA A 22 15.35 -0.95 -6.34
N LYS A 23 14.63 -1.60 -5.42
CA LYS A 23 13.68 -2.66 -5.77
C LYS A 23 12.51 -2.12 -6.61
N VAL A 24 11.93 -0.98 -6.23
CA VAL A 24 10.87 -0.33 -7.02
C VAL A 24 11.38 0.06 -8.40
N LYS A 25 12.54 0.71 -8.50
CA LYS A 25 13.18 1.08 -9.78
C LYS A 25 13.30 -0.13 -10.70
N LYS A 26 13.85 -1.24 -10.18
CA LYS A 26 13.99 -2.48 -10.95
C LYS A 26 12.64 -2.99 -11.47
N THR A 27 11.63 -3.08 -10.61
CA THR A 27 10.29 -3.55 -11.01
C THR A 27 9.66 -2.65 -12.07
N LEU A 28 9.79 -1.32 -11.96
CA LEU A 28 9.26 -0.38 -12.95
C LEU A 28 9.99 -0.49 -14.29
N LEU A 29 11.32 -0.63 -14.28
CA LEU A 29 12.11 -0.81 -15.49
C LEU A 29 11.78 -2.12 -16.21
N ASP A 30 11.68 -3.23 -15.47
CA ASP A 30 11.32 -4.54 -16.03
C ASP A 30 9.92 -4.47 -16.68
N ALA A 31 8.95 -3.83 -16.02
CA ALA A 31 7.60 -3.65 -16.56
C ALA A 31 7.57 -2.74 -17.80
N ALA A 32 8.33 -1.65 -17.80
CA ALA A 32 8.46 -0.77 -18.96
C ALA A 32 9.08 -1.49 -20.16
N GLN A 33 10.10 -2.33 -19.93
CA GLN A 33 10.69 -3.18 -20.97
C GLN A 33 9.69 -4.19 -21.56
N ASN A 34 8.78 -4.69 -20.73
CA ASN A 34 7.71 -5.59 -21.15
C ASN A 34 6.53 -4.86 -21.83
N GLY A 35 6.57 -3.53 -21.93
CA GLY A 35 5.50 -2.73 -22.53
C GLY A 35 4.26 -2.59 -21.66
N GLU A 36 4.39 -2.79 -20.33
CA GLU A 36 3.28 -2.55 -19.41
C GLU A 36 3.00 -1.06 -19.23
N SER A 37 1.72 -0.69 -19.10
CA SER A 37 1.29 0.69 -18.86
C SER A 37 1.13 1.04 -17.39
N SER A 38 1.10 0.03 -16.51
CA SER A 38 1.02 0.24 -15.07
C SER A 38 1.50 -0.97 -14.28
N VAL A 39 2.10 -0.71 -13.13
CA VAL A 39 2.60 -1.74 -12.20
C VAL A 39 1.83 -1.64 -10.89
N PHE A 40 1.43 -2.79 -10.35
CA PHE A 40 0.85 -2.86 -9.02
C PHE A 40 1.89 -3.32 -7.98
N LEU A 41 2.14 -2.48 -6.97
CA LEU A 41 3.03 -2.74 -5.86
C LEU A 41 2.19 -3.09 -4.61
N PRO A 42 2.05 -4.39 -4.25
CA PRO A 42 1.25 -4.79 -3.11
C PRO A 42 1.91 -4.34 -1.79
N LEU A 43 1.14 -3.64 -0.95
CA LEU A 43 1.58 -3.10 0.33
C LEU A 43 0.41 -3.19 1.34
N THR A 44 0.70 -3.58 2.57
CA THR A 44 -0.33 -3.91 3.57
C THR A 44 -0.60 -2.80 4.59
N ASP A 45 0.28 -1.81 4.67
CA ASP A 45 0.21 -0.72 5.65
C ASP A 45 0.33 0.63 4.95
N GLU A 46 -0.82 1.30 4.76
CA GLU A 46 -0.95 2.58 4.05
C GLU A 46 -0.07 3.68 4.65
N TYR A 47 0.06 3.70 5.97
CA TYR A 47 0.85 4.68 6.71
C TYR A 47 2.23 4.13 7.11
N GLY A 48 2.55 2.93 6.64
CA GLY A 48 3.81 2.27 6.91
C GLY A 48 4.98 3.00 6.28
N TYR A 49 6.13 2.91 6.94
CA TYR A 49 7.38 3.53 6.49
C TYR A 49 7.68 3.24 5.01
N LYS A 50 7.49 1.99 4.58
CA LYS A 50 7.73 1.55 3.20
C LYS A 50 6.84 2.28 2.18
N VAL A 51 5.54 2.46 2.47
CA VAL A 51 4.64 3.25 1.62
C VAL A 51 5.14 4.69 1.54
N GLY A 52 5.51 5.28 2.69
CA GLY A 52 6.07 6.63 2.74
C GLY A 52 7.31 6.82 1.86
N VAL A 53 8.26 5.87 1.91
CA VAL A 53 9.47 5.90 1.08
C VAL A 53 9.13 5.80 -0.41
N ILE A 54 8.27 4.85 -0.78
CA ILE A 54 7.89 4.64 -2.19
C ILE A 54 7.17 5.86 -2.74
N ARG A 55 6.23 6.45 -1.98
CA ARG A 55 5.52 7.66 -2.40
C ARG A 55 6.46 8.82 -2.65
N ARG A 56 7.33 9.12 -1.69
CA ARG A 56 8.33 10.21 -1.82
C ARG A 56 9.22 9.99 -3.04
N PHE A 57 9.65 8.75 -3.26
CA PHE A 57 10.44 8.40 -4.44
C PHE A 57 9.69 8.70 -5.74
N LEU A 58 8.45 8.24 -5.88
CA LEU A 58 7.63 8.46 -7.07
C LEU A 58 7.29 9.95 -7.27
N GLU A 59 6.98 10.67 -6.19
CA GLU A 59 6.72 12.11 -6.20
C GLU A 59 7.96 12.90 -6.66
N ASN A 60 9.16 12.52 -6.20
CA ASN A 60 10.42 13.19 -6.58
C ASN A 60 10.78 12.99 -8.06
N GLU A 61 10.42 11.85 -8.65
CA GLU A 61 10.67 11.53 -10.06
C GLU A 61 9.49 11.95 -10.97
N ASP A 62 8.48 12.64 -10.42
CA ASP A 62 7.24 13.06 -11.11
C ASP A 62 6.46 11.89 -11.77
N ILE A 63 6.51 10.71 -11.15
CA ILE A 63 5.83 9.51 -11.64
C ILE A 63 4.41 9.46 -11.05
N LYS A 64 3.41 9.29 -11.92
CA LYS A 64 2.01 9.21 -11.51
C LYS A 64 1.72 7.87 -10.81
N PHE A 65 0.99 7.93 -9.69
CA PHE A 65 0.52 6.74 -8.99
C PHE A 65 -0.84 6.95 -8.32
N LYS A 66 -1.50 5.85 -7.94
CA LYS A 66 -2.72 5.83 -7.14
C LYS A 66 -2.63 4.80 -6.02
N MET A 67 -3.16 5.14 -4.86
CA MET A 67 -3.41 4.18 -3.78
C MET A 67 -4.57 3.28 -4.19
N ILE A 68 -4.41 1.97 -4.00
CA ILE A 68 -5.43 0.97 -4.31
C ILE A 68 -5.99 0.43 -3.01
N TYR A 69 -7.32 0.37 -2.96
CA TYR A 69 -8.07 -0.17 -1.83
C TYR A 69 -9.03 -1.23 -2.35
N ASP A 70 -9.18 -2.29 -1.57
CA ASP A 70 -10.30 -3.22 -1.67
C ASP A 70 -11.44 -2.71 -0.81
N SER A 71 -12.68 -2.84 -1.28
CA SER A 71 -13.87 -2.39 -0.54
C SER A 71 -14.72 -3.60 -0.21
N ARG A 72 -15.05 -3.77 1.07
CA ARG A 72 -15.99 -4.80 1.51
C ARG A 72 -17.11 -4.20 2.35
N GLN A 73 -18.31 -4.73 2.15
CA GLN A 73 -19.42 -4.40 3.02
C GLN A 73 -19.25 -5.09 4.38
N VAL A 74 -19.47 -4.33 5.44
CA VAL A 74 -19.46 -4.81 6.82
C VAL A 74 -20.77 -4.45 7.49
N GLN A 75 -21.35 -5.40 8.21
CA GLN A 75 -22.52 -5.13 9.03
C GLN A 75 -22.08 -4.63 10.40
N ILE A 76 -22.60 -3.48 10.80
CA ILE A 76 -22.42 -2.88 12.11
C ILE A 76 -23.77 -3.00 12.83
N GLN A 77 -23.76 -3.74 13.93
CA GLN A 77 -24.93 -3.80 14.80
C GLN A 77 -25.00 -2.54 15.66
N ASN A 78 -26.21 -1.99 15.78
CA ASN A 78 -26.50 -0.84 16.64
C ASN A 78 -25.58 0.37 16.38
N TYR A 79 -25.37 0.70 15.09
CA TYR A 79 -24.62 1.89 14.70
C TYR A 79 -25.35 3.15 15.17
N PHE A 80 -24.65 4.02 15.92
CA PHE A 80 -25.17 5.32 16.29
C PHE A 80 -24.86 6.33 15.19
N ASP A 81 -25.89 6.91 14.57
CA ASP A 81 -25.78 7.98 13.58
C ASP A 81 -25.84 9.34 14.30
N PRO A 82 -24.70 10.03 14.49
CA PRO A 82 -24.66 11.31 15.20
C PRO A 82 -25.39 12.43 14.47
N ASN A 83 -25.60 12.32 13.14
CA ASN A 83 -26.34 13.34 12.38
C ASN A 83 -27.86 13.24 12.61
N LYS A 84 -28.34 12.06 13.00
CA LYS A 84 -29.76 11.78 13.23
C LYS A 84 -30.09 11.58 14.71
N ASP A 85 -29.07 11.61 15.57
CA ASP A 85 -29.17 11.35 17.01
C ASP A 85 -29.95 10.06 17.31
N CYS A 86 -29.67 8.98 16.55
CA CYS A 86 -30.40 7.72 16.65
C CYS A 86 -29.54 6.49 16.37
N THR A 87 -29.99 5.34 16.86
CA THR A 87 -29.32 4.05 16.66
C THR A 87 -29.99 3.25 15.55
N ILE A 88 -29.20 2.82 14.57
CA ILE A 88 -29.59 1.95 13.46
C ILE A 88 -29.22 0.51 13.83
N PRO A 89 -30.21 -0.39 14.04
CA PRO A 89 -29.93 -1.76 14.51
C PRO A 89 -29.05 -2.58 13.58
N ASN A 90 -29.24 -2.43 12.26
CA ASN A 90 -28.45 -3.10 11.23
C ASN A 90 -28.00 -2.07 10.20
N TYR A 91 -26.78 -1.58 10.34
CA TYR A 91 -26.18 -0.64 9.40
C TYR A 91 -25.15 -1.37 8.53
N THR A 92 -25.22 -1.18 7.22
CA THR A 92 -24.22 -1.70 6.29
C THR A 92 -23.26 -0.58 5.95
N ASP A 93 -22.01 -0.74 6.36
CA ASP A 93 -20.94 0.20 6.05
C ASP A 93 -20.03 -0.38 4.96
N THR A 94 -19.33 0.50 4.24
CA THR A 94 -18.31 0.11 3.27
C THR A 94 -16.93 0.37 3.87
N LYS A 95 -16.21 -0.71 4.20
CA LYS A 95 -14.85 -0.61 4.70
C LYS A 95 -13.86 -0.70 3.55
N TYR A 96 -13.00 0.30 3.43
CA TYR A 96 -11.87 0.32 2.51
C TYR A 96 -10.62 -0.25 3.19
N ILE A 97 -9.95 -1.18 2.53
CA ILE A 97 -8.74 -1.85 3.00
C ILE A 97 -7.65 -1.57 1.99
N PHE A 98 -6.59 -0.89 2.42
CA PHE A 98 -5.44 -0.61 1.57
C PHE A 98 -4.78 -1.91 1.07
N GLN A 99 -4.50 -1.97 -0.23
CA GLN A 99 -3.90 -3.13 -0.89
C GLN A 99 -2.52 -2.82 -1.49
N GLY A 100 -2.23 -1.55 -1.77
CA GLY A 100 -0.96 -1.16 -2.36
C GLY A 100 -1.01 0.10 -3.21
N ILE A 101 0.02 0.28 -4.02
CA ILE A 101 0.17 1.42 -4.92
C ILE A 101 0.19 0.92 -6.36
N ARG A 102 -0.62 1.53 -7.23
CA ARG A 102 -0.49 1.37 -8.69
C ARG A 102 0.29 2.54 -9.26
N VAL A 103 1.38 2.23 -9.94
CA VAL A 103 2.26 3.19 -10.63
C VAL A 103 1.95 3.16 -12.12
N PHE A 104 1.90 4.31 -12.78
CA PHE A 104 1.66 4.43 -14.22
C PHE A 104 2.99 4.76 -14.91
N LEU A 105 3.31 3.99 -15.97
CA LEU A 105 4.55 4.10 -16.74
C LEU A 105 4.35 4.94 -18.00
#